data_AF-A0A897MZQ3-F1
#
_entry.id   AF-A0A897MZQ3-F1
#
_cell.length_a   1.000
_cell.length_b   1.000
_cell.length_c   1.000
_cell.angle_alpha   90.00
_cell.angle_beta   90.00
_cell.angle_gamma   90.00
#
_symmetry.space_group_name_H-M   'P 1'
#
loop_
_entity.id
_entity.type
_entity.pdbx_description
1 polymer ?
#
loop_
_entity_poly.entity_id
_entity_poly.type
_entity_poly.pdbx_seq_one_letter_code
_entity_poly.pdbx_strand_id
1 'polypeptide(L)'
;MKGVSPEQCERVEGSDPDYQFAYRFVNDLAEPDDPYVEKSEPSGVLMVTPTLRLLDLITEGITQTANSDDLLYDREFLQNRLSMVDSVDGRLRGLLEDGFTSYLNRIEDYRLLFDVYVVDSRGAESMRRMAKRYKTRFNDQGRISKQFARFNDALEYGYEHAENAVLCTLTTDPKRQDSLLDGIESINENFNRLLSYFDSDPSTKGDTRDEGTVGWRPELDDEVTGRPRKRPEYIKALEFSEKGYPHLHVLFFDVPTRDKDGMPWLCDKGELKAKWMDYGQAKIVDMYPLVYRDELADLEPEFQSDEGFVDWYRFGDHDHGEAWIRERTQAHDLIEFGDDADEMEATAGGYLGKYLSVTFGSLLDATESFEEPDDAERETYADKAATWKLALYWATNRRFWSCSKAITEGIKLNEHTRDPDVREAVRWCSLDSVQAVSEAEIRDDLARRQWDNLDNLDAAIERTISDVEQPQVRSTLPEEASFRCIVDYIGAYAYWDLPRKELGEGSQSLESVESSVESEEYHILNRENDPPIVDVWNHS
;
A
#
# COMPACT_ATOMS: atom_id res chain seq x y z
N MET A 1 -29.56 -15.44 -27.54
CA MET A 1 -30.90 -14.82 -27.40
C MET A 1 -31.97 -15.88 -27.54
N LYS A 2 -32.88 -16.03 -26.56
CA LYS A 2 -34.12 -16.81 -26.73
C LYS A 2 -35.11 -15.94 -27.51
N GLY A 3 -35.50 -16.36 -28.71
CA GLY A 3 -36.52 -15.68 -29.50
C GLY A 3 -37.92 -15.97 -28.95
N VAL A 4 -38.69 -14.92 -28.69
CA VAL A 4 -40.13 -15.02 -28.37
C VAL A 4 -40.91 -15.06 -29.70
N SER A 5 -41.93 -15.91 -29.79
CA SER A 5 -42.74 -16.10 -30.99
C SER A 5 -43.50 -14.81 -31.38
N PRO A 6 -43.57 -14.44 -32.67
CA PRO A 6 -44.27 -13.24 -33.15
C PRO A 6 -45.75 -13.18 -32.77
N GLU A 7 -46.36 -14.32 -32.44
CA GLU A 7 -47.79 -14.42 -32.10
C GLU A 7 -48.11 -14.00 -30.66
N GLN A 8 -47.09 -13.74 -29.82
CA GLN A 8 -47.23 -13.34 -28.42
C GLN A 8 -46.84 -11.88 -28.13
N CYS A 9 -46.48 -11.09 -29.15
CA CYS A 9 -46.26 -9.65 -28.97
C CYS A 9 -47.60 -8.92 -28.84
N GLU A 10 -47.90 -8.42 -27.64
CA GLU A 10 -48.93 -7.41 -27.46
C GLU A 10 -48.62 -6.22 -28.38
N ARG A 11 -49.66 -5.77 -29.09
CA ARG A 11 -49.54 -4.70 -30.07
C ARG A 11 -49.31 -3.40 -29.30
N VAL A 12 -48.05 -2.97 -29.21
CA VAL A 12 -47.65 -1.74 -28.52
C VAL A 12 -48.36 -0.57 -29.19
N GLU A 13 -49.30 0.06 -28.48
CA GLU A 13 -49.97 1.27 -28.97
C GLU A 13 -48.95 2.41 -28.95
N GLY A 14 -48.90 3.21 -30.03
CA GLY A 14 -47.89 4.27 -30.20
C GLY A 14 -47.94 5.42 -29.17
N SER A 15 -48.80 5.34 -28.16
CA SER A 15 -48.83 6.22 -26.98
C SER A 15 -48.08 5.65 -25.77
N ASP A 16 -47.53 4.44 -25.88
CA ASP A 16 -46.76 3.80 -24.83
C ASP A 16 -45.48 4.61 -24.51
N PRO A 17 -45.21 4.94 -23.23
CA PRO A 17 -44.06 5.75 -22.84
C PRO A 17 -42.71 5.14 -23.24
N ASP A 18 -42.59 3.81 -23.20
CA ASP A 18 -41.35 3.11 -23.54
C ASP A 18 -41.18 3.06 -25.05
N TYR A 19 -42.27 2.93 -25.81
CA TYR A 19 -42.25 3.09 -27.26
C TYR A 19 -41.88 4.52 -27.68
N GLN A 20 -42.45 5.53 -27.03
CA GLN A 20 -42.15 6.95 -27.29
C GLN A 20 -40.70 7.29 -26.92
N PHE A 21 -40.19 6.74 -25.83
CA PHE A 21 -38.79 6.87 -25.45
C PHE A 21 -37.87 6.22 -26.48
N ALA A 22 -38.10 4.95 -26.81
CA ALA A 22 -37.30 4.21 -27.79
C ALA A 22 -37.36 4.89 -29.17
N TYR A 23 -38.53 5.38 -29.59
CA TYR A 23 -38.69 6.07 -30.86
C TYR A 23 -37.95 7.41 -30.91
N ARG A 24 -38.00 8.22 -29.84
CA ARG A 24 -37.25 9.49 -29.74
C ARG A 24 -35.75 9.22 -29.71
N PHE A 25 -35.32 8.32 -28.85
CA PHE A 25 -33.93 7.93 -28.71
C PHE A 25 -33.33 7.44 -30.04
N VAL A 26 -34.06 6.60 -30.79
CA VAL A 26 -33.63 6.14 -32.12
C VAL A 26 -33.62 7.26 -33.16
N ASN A 27 -34.54 8.24 -33.08
CA ASN A 27 -34.49 9.41 -33.96
C ASN A 27 -33.29 10.29 -33.66
N ASP A 28 -33.00 10.54 -32.38
CA ASP A 28 -31.85 11.34 -31.95
C ASP A 28 -30.52 10.71 -32.44
N LEU A 29 -30.44 9.38 -32.44
CA LEU A 29 -29.28 8.64 -32.97
C LEU A 29 -29.19 8.65 -34.51
N ALA A 30 -30.30 8.89 -35.21
CA ALA A 30 -30.37 8.91 -36.67
C ALA A 30 -30.32 10.33 -37.27
N GLU A 31 -30.48 11.38 -36.45
CA GLU A 31 -30.52 12.79 -36.87
C GLU A 31 -29.18 13.37 -37.38
N PRO A 32 -28.00 13.01 -36.83
CA PRO A 32 -26.73 13.56 -37.29
C PRO A 32 -26.42 13.27 -38.76
N ASP A 33 -25.70 14.18 -39.44
CA ASP A 33 -25.31 14.06 -40.86
C ASP A 33 -24.54 12.75 -41.18
N ASP A 34 -23.89 12.18 -40.18
CA ASP A 34 -23.32 10.84 -40.19
C ASP A 34 -23.95 10.05 -39.02
N PRO A 35 -24.97 9.22 -39.27
CA PRO A 35 -25.86 8.72 -38.24
C PRO A 35 -25.27 7.53 -37.46
N TYR A 36 -25.63 7.40 -36.19
CA TYR A 36 -25.26 6.25 -35.35
C TYR A 36 -26.13 5.03 -35.67
N VAL A 37 -27.37 5.24 -36.10
CA VAL A 37 -28.26 4.16 -36.53
C VAL A 37 -28.94 4.52 -37.85
N GLU A 38 -29.07 3.53 -38.72
CA GLU A 38 -29.86 3.64 -39.94
C GLU A 38 -31.26 3.08 -39.71
N LYS A 39 -32.27 3.83 -40.14
CA LYS A 39 -33.68 3.44 -40.06
C LYS A 39 -34.15 2.96 -41.43
N SER A 40 -34.78 1.80 -41.46
CA SER A 40 -35.49 1.30 -42.65
C SER A 40 -36.85 0.77 -42.24
N GLU A 41 -37.85 0.91 -43.11
CA GLU A 41 -39.20 0.41 -42.84
C GLU A 41 -39.64 -0.63 -43.87
N PRO A 42 -38.97 -1.79 -43.93
CA PRO A 42 -39.44 -2.88 -44.77
C PRO A 42 -40.77 -3.41 -44.20
N SER A 43 -41.81 -3.40 -45.03
CA SER A 43 -43.12 -4.00 -44.72
C SER A 43 -43.81 -3.43 -43.47
N GLY A 44 -43.60 -2.16 -43.16
CA GLY A 44 -44.31 -1.45 -42.07
C GLY A 44 -43.79 -1.74 -40.67
N VAL A 45 -42.62 -2.37 -40.55
CA VAL A 45 -41.89 -2.54 -39.30
C VAL A 45 -40.65 -1.66 -39.33
N LEU A 46 -40.48 -0.81 -38.33
CA LEU A 46 -39.28 0.01 -38.18
C LEU A 46 -38.09 -0.88 -37.78
N MET A 47 -37.19 -1.09 -38.73
CA MET A 47 -35.92 -1.76 -38.54
C MET A 47 -34.83 -0.73 -38.32
N VAL A 48 -34.13 -0.85 -37.20
CA VAL A 48 -33.02 0.01 -36.80
C VAL A 48 -31.73 -0.80 -36.89
N THR A 49 -30.80 -0.36 -37.74
CA THR A 49 -29.52 -1.05 -37.95
C THR A 49 -28.40 -0.18 -37.41
N PRO A 50 -27.53 -0.70 -36.52
CA PRO A 50 -26.41 0.08 -36.01
C PRO A 50 -25.40 0.35 -37.13
N THR A 51 -24.88 1.57 -37.20
CA THR A 51 -23.77 1.90 -38.11
C THR A 51 -22.43 1.60 -37.45
N LEU A 52 -21.36 1.59 -38.23
CA LEU A 52 -20.00 1.46 -37.71
C LEU A 52 -19.68 2.53 -36.68
N ARG A 53 -20.29 3.72 -36.80
CA ARG A 53 -20.11 4.82 -35.85
C ARG A 53 -20.73 4.57 -34.47
N LEU A 54 -21.86 3.85 -34.38
CA LEU A 54 -22.40 3.43 -33.09
C LEU A 54 -21.60 2.30 -32.47
N LEU A 55 -21.10 1.39 -33.30
CA LEU A 55 -20.13 0.39 -32.85
C LEU A 55 -18.87 1.09 -32.34
N ASP A 56 -18.40 2.13 -33.03
CA ASP A 56 -17.33 3.01 -32.57
C ASP A 56 -17.69 3.78 -31.31
N LEU A 57 -18.95 4.07 -30.95
CA LEU A 57 -19.24 4.59 -29.60
C LEU A 57 -19.15 3.52 -28.51
N ILE A 58 -19.29 2.25 -28.85
CA ILE A 58 -19.10 1.13 -27.91
C ILE A 58 -17.61 0.84 -27.78
N THR A 59 -16.87 0.82 -28.90
CA THR A 59 -15.41 0.70 -28.88
C THR A 59 -14.72 1.97 -28.39
N GLU A 60 -15.20 3.17 -28.68
CA GLU A 60 -14.75 4.46 -28.11
C GLU A 60 -15.34 4.79 -26.74
N GLY A 61 -16.41 4.10 -26.34
CA GLY A 61 -16.78 4.00 -24.93
C GLY A 61 -15.75 3.19 -24.14
N ILE A 62 -15.01 2.31 -24.82
CA ILE A 62 -13.84 1.55 -24.32
C ILE A 62 -12.52 2.30 -24.65
N THR A 63 -12.49 3.14 -25.68
CA THR A 63 -11.37 4.02 -26.07
C THR A 63 -11.85 5.47 -26.15
N GLN A 64 -11.95 6.15 -25.00
CA GLN A 64 -12.31 7.55 -24.94
C GLN A 64 -11.42 8.40 -25.89
N THR A 65 -12.08 9.02 -26.87
CA THR A 65 -11.70 10.27 -27.56
C THR A 65 -10.33 10.32 -28.25
N ALA A 66 -10.33 10.04 -29.55
CA ALA A 66 -9.21 10.25 -30.48
C ALA A 66 -8.87 11.74 -30.78
N ASN A 67 -9.14 12.71 -29.89
CA ASN A 67 -8.78 14.12 -30.11
C ASN A 67 -8.46 14.91 -28.82
N SER A 68 -7.82 14.27 -27.85
CA SER A 68 -6.94 14.96 -26.88
C SER A 68 -5.74 14.06 -26.61
N ASP A 69 -4.54 14.57 -26.85
CA ASP A 69 -3.24 13.88 -26.68
C ASP A 69 -2.92 13.46 -25.22
N ASP A 70 -3.89 13.40 -24.32
CA ASP A 70 -3.72 12.96 -22.94
C ASP A 70 -4.73 11.85 -22.62
N LEU A 71 -4.27 10.59 -22.67
CA LEU A 71 -4.98 9.46 -22.08
C LEU A 71 -5.10 9.71 -20.57
N LEU A 72 -6.28 10.12 -20.08
CA LEU A 72 -6.53 10.22 -18.64
C LEU A 72 -6.52 8.82 -18.04
N TYR A 73 -5.47 8.48 -17.29
CA TYR A 73 -5.35 7.19 -16.61
C TYR A 73 -6.45 7.05 -15.52
N ASP A 74 -6.92 5.83 -15.23
CA ASP A 74 -8.01 5.57 -14.25
C ASP A 74 -7.81 6.33 -12.93
N ARG A 75 -6.56 6.41 -12.46
CA ARG A 75 -6.18 7.15 -11.26
C ARG A 75 -6.47 8.64 -11.39
N GLU A 76 -6.06 9.26 -12.50
CA GLU A 76 -6.24 10.69 -12.76
C GLU A 76 -7.72 11.04 -12.93
N PHE A 77 -8.49 10.17 -13.60
CA PHE A 77 -9.94 10.30 -13.67
C PHE A 77 -10.58 10.32 -12.26
N LEU A 78 -10.19 9.39 -11.39
CA LEU A 78 -10.71 9.33 -10.03
C LEU A 78 -10.24 10.51 -9.17
N GLN A 79 -8.99 10.97 -9.32
CA GLN A 79 -8.51 12.19 -8.67
C GLN A 79 -9.32 13.41 -9.10
N ASN A 80 -9.56 13.58 -10.41
CA ASN A 80 -10.42 14.64 -10.94
C ASN A 80 -11.86 14.54 -10.40
N ARG A 81 -12.36 13.33 -10.14
CA ARG A 81 -13.67 13.17 -9.52
C ARG A 81 -13.66 13.54 -8.04
N LEU A 82 -12.63 13.14 -7.31
CA LEU A 82 -12.43 13.46 -5.88
C LEU A 82 -12.22 14.97 -5.65
N SER A 83 -11.65 15.69 -6.62
CA SER A 83 -11.47 17.14 -6.55
C SER A 83 -12.77 17.94 -6.77
N MET A 84 -13.85 17.27 -7.19
CA MET A 84 -15.16 17.90 -7.46
C MET A 84 -16.23 17.58 -6.42
N VAL A 85 -15.90 16.80 -5.38
CA VAL A 85 -16.87 16.33 -4.38
C VAL A 85 -16.37 16.59 -2.97
N ASP A 86 -17.30 16.77 -2.03
CA ASP A 86 -17.00 16.95 -0.60
C ASP A 86 -17.16 15.65 0.21
N SER A 87 -17.53 14.53 -0.43
CA SER A 87 -17.70 13.22 0.21
C SER A 87 -17.88 12.12 -0.83
N VAL A 88 -17.57 10.89 -0.45
CA VAL A 88 -17.89 9.70 -1.23
C VAL A 88 -19.34 9.30 -1.03
N ASP A 89 -20.10 9.27 -2.12
CA ASP A 89 -21.46 8.73 -2.20
C ASP A 89 -21.46 7.32 -2.84
N GLY A 90 -22.62 6.64 -2.85
CA GLY A 90 -22.71 5.28 -3.39
C GLY A 90 -22.31 5.15 -4.86
N ARG A 91 -22.52 6.20 -5.67
CA ARG A 91 -22.11 6.20 -7.08
C ARG A 91 -20.58 6.29 -7.20
N LEU A 92 -19.95 7.14 -6.40
CA LEU A 92 -18.51 7.28 -6.39
C LEU A 92 -17.82 6.04 -5.81
N ARG A 93 -18.45 5.32 -4.84
CA ARG A 93 -17.95 4.02 -4.36
C ARG A 93 -17.80 3.03 -5.51
N GLY A 94 -18.85 2.85 -6.33
CA GLY A 94 -18.80 1.97 -7.50
C GLY A 94 -17.70 2.37 -8.49
N LEU A 95 -17.56 3.67 -8.79
CA LEU A 95 -16.49 4.15 -9.68
C LEU A 95 -15.09 3.88 -9.12
N LEU A 96 -14.89 4.04 -7.82
CA LEU A 96 -13.63 3.75 -7.14
C LEU A 96 -13.30 2.26 -7.19
N GLU A 97 -14.30 1.40 -6.97
CA GLU A 97 -14.16 -0.06 -7.04
C GLU A 97 -13.84 -0.53 -8.45
N ASP A 98 -14.59 -0.06 -9.45
CA ASP A 98 -14.39 -0.41 -10.86
C ASP A 98 -13.00 0.03 -11.33
N GLY A 99 -12.61 1.28 -11.03
CA GLY A 99 -11.31 1.82 -11.43
C GLY A 99 -10.13 1.11 -10.77
N PHE A 100 -10.26 0.76 -9.49
CA PHE A 100 -9.22 0.01 -8.78
C PHE A 100 -9.12 -1.45 -9.25
N THR A 101 -10.26 -2.10 -9.49
CA THR A 101 -10.30 -3.47 -10.03
C THR A 101 -9.73 -3.52 -11.45
N SER A 102 -10.10 -2.56 -12.30
CA SER A 102 -9.52 -2.38 -13.64
C SER A 102 -7.99 -2.22 -13.57
N TYR A 103 -7.50 -1.40 -12.63
CA TYR A 103 -6.07 -1.26 -12.39
C TYR A 103 -5.41 -2.59 -12.01
N LEU A 104 -5.96 -3.33 -11.03
CA LEU A 104 -5.40 -4.61 -10.58
C LEU A 104 -5.34 -5.63 -11.72
N ASN A 105 -6.42 -5.77 -12.48
CA ASN A 105 -6.49 -6.66 -13.64
C ASN A 105 -5.48 -6.25 -14.72
N ARG A 106 -5.34 -4.94 -14.98
CA ARG A 106 -4.36 -4.44 -15.96
C ARG A 106 -2.94 -4.81 -15.57
N ILE A 107 -2.57 -4.65 -14.30
CA ILE A 107 -1.18 -4.85 -13.85
C ILE A 107 -0.80 -6.30 -13.60
N GLU A 108 -1.76 -7.22 -13.53
CA GLU A 108 -1.55 -8.65 -13.25
C GLU A 108 -0.57 -9.28 -14.26
N ASP A 109 -0.77 -8.98 -15.54
CA ASP A 109 0.05 -9.47 -16.64
C ASP A 109 1.29 -8.62 -16.90
N TYR A 110 1.52 -7.56 -16.13
CA TYR A 110 2.69 -6.72 -16.32
C TYR A 110 3.95 -7.37 -15.74
N ARG A 111 5.06 -7.14 -16.43
CA ARG A 111 6.40 -7.56 -16.05
C ARG A 111 7.33 -6.35 -16.08
N LEU A 112 8.13 -6.21 -15.04
CA LEU A 112 9.27 -5.31 -14.99
C LEU A 112 10.42 -5.97 -15.75
N LEU A 113 10.97 -5.26 -16.73
CA LEU A 113 12.09 -5.72 -17.54
C LEU A 113 13.38 -5.00 -17.10
N PHE A 114 14.45 -5.78 -16.96
CA PHE A 114 15.75 -5.31 -16.55
C PHE A 114 16.84 -5.85 -17.47
N ASP A 115 17.84 -5.01 -17.75
CA ASP A 115 19.10 -5.45 -18.32
C ASP A 115 20.14 -5.48 -17.19
N VAL A 116 20.59 -6.69 -16.87
CA VAL A 116 21.53 -6.97 -15.80
C VAL A 116 22.91 -7.20 -16.40
N TYR A 117 23.80 -6.23 -16.23
CA TYR A 117 25.19 -6.31 -16.65
C TYR A 117 26.01 -6.86 -15.50
N VAL A 118 26.62 -8.02 -15.72
CA VAL A 118 27.58 -8.62 -14.79
C VAL A 118 28.95 -8.46 -15.39
N VAL A 119 29.78 -7.66 -14.74
CA VAL A 119 31.19 -7.47 -15.09
C VAL A 119 32.03 -8.39 -14.21
N ASP A 120 32.74 -9.32 -14.84
CA ASP A 120 33.64 -10.22 -14.13
C ASP A 120 35.00 -9.57 -13.78
N SER A 121 35.81 -10.27 -13.00
CA SER A 121 37.15 -9.81 -12.59
C SER A 121 38.15 -9.64 -13.74
N ARG A 122 37.84 -10.16 -14.94
CA ARG A 122 38.65 -10.04 -16.17
C ARG A 122 38.15 -8.89 -17.06
N GLY A 123 37.10 -8.17 -16.65
CA GLY A 123 36.48 -7.09 -17.41
C GLY A 123 35.58 -7.60 -18.54
N ALA A 124 35.21 -8.89 -18.55
CA ALA A 124 34.20 -9.39 -19.45
C ALA A 124 32.82 -8.96 -18.95
N GLU A 125 32.10 -8.24 -19.80
CA GLU A 125 30.75 -7.78 -19.53
C GLU A 125 29.76 -8.78 -20.13
N SER A 126 28.93 -9.40 -19.29
CA SER A 126 27.80 -10.19 -19.76
C SER A 126 26.51 -9.46 -19.43
N MET A 127 25.69 -9.23 -20.44
CA MET A 127 24.37 -8.63 -20.28
C MET A 127 23.33 -9.75 -20.28
N ARG A 128 22.47 -9.77 -19.26
CA ARG A 128 21.33 -10.67 -19.15
C ARG A 128 20.05 -9.87 -19.02
N ARG A 129 19.12 -10.09 -19.93
CA ARG A 129 17.77 -9.53 -19.82
C ARG A 129 16.95 -10.40 -18.88
N MET A 130 16.39 -9.81 -17.84
CA MET A 130 15.60 -10.49 -16.82
C MET A 130 14.26 -9.81 -16.65
N ALA A 131 13.22 -10.60 -16.33
CA ALA A 131 11.89 -10.09 -16.08
C ALA A 131 11.38 -10.53 -14.70
N LYS A 132 10.64 -9.64 -14.04
CA LYS A 132 9.98 -9.89 -12.74
C LYS A 132 8.51 -9.48 -12.81
N ARG A 133 7.60 -10.20 -12.14
CA ARG A 133 6.19 -9.78 -12.05
C ARG A 133 6.05 -8.38 -11.46
N TYR A 134 5.14 -7.60 -12.01
CA TYR A 134 4.82 -6.28 -11.49
C TYR A 134 4.03 -6.42 -10.18
N LYS A 135 4.77 -6.39 -9.07
CA LYS A 135 4.25 -6.51 -7.71
C LYS A 135 4.10 -5.14 -7.08
N THR A 136 3.01 -4.92 -6.38
CA THR A 136 2.63 -3.70 -5.65
C THR A 136 2.15 -4.08 -4.26
N ARG A 137 1.89 -3.09 -3.40
CA ARG A 137 1.28 -3.33 -2.08
C ARG A 137 -0.19 -3.77 -2.14
N PHE A 138 -0.78 -3.79 -3.33
CA PHE A 138 -2.19 -4.08 -3.56
C PHE A 138 -2.43 -5.43 -4.25
N ASN A 139 -1.40 -6.06 -4.84
CA ASN A 139 -1.53 -7.31 -5.61
C ASN A 139 -0.49 -8.39 -5.23
N ASP A 140 0.31 -8.19 -4.18
CA ASP A 140 1.31 -9.16 -3.75
C ASP A 140 1.20 -9.43 -2.25
N GLN A 141 0.77 -10.65 -1.92
CA GLN A 141 0.61 -11.16 -0.56
C GLN A 141 1.90 -11.06 0.26
N GLY A 142 3.07 -11.30 -0.36
CA GLY A 142 4.37 -11.17 0.30
C GLY A 142 4.64 -9.73 0.76
N ARG A 143 4.33 -8.73 -0.08
CA ARG A 143 4.44 -7.31 0.28
C ARG A 143 3.44 -6.88 1.33
N ILE A 144 2.20 -7.38 1.27
CA ILE A 144 1.18 -7.10 2.28
C ILE A 144 1.61 -7.65 3.64
N SER A 145 2.01 -8.94 3.68
CA SER A 145 2.49 -9.61 4.89
C SER A 145 3.69 -8.89 5.51
N LYS A 146 4.64 -8.44 4.67
CA LYS A 146 5.80 -7.64 5.13
C LYS A 146 5.40 -6.28 5.71
N GLN A 147 4.41 -5.60 5.13
CA GLN A 147 3.92 -4.33 5.68
C GLN A 147 3.25 -4.53 7.03
N PHE A 148 2.56 -5.65 7.22
CA PHE A 148 1.93 -6.00 8.49
C PHE A 148 2.96 -6.42 9.54
N ALA A 149 3.91 -7.30 9.20
CA ALA A 149 5.02 -7.67 10.08
C ALA A 149 5.79 -6.43 10.56
N ARG A 150 6.16 -5.54 9.62
CA ARG A 150 6.87 -4.29 9.94
C ARG A 150 6.05 -3.36 10.85
N PHE A 151 4.73 -3.40 10.76
CA PHE A 151 3.86 -2.63 11.68
C PHE A 151 3.92 -3.22 13.10
N ASN A 152 3.84 -4.55 13.23
CA ASN A 152 3.97 -5.22 14.52
C ASN A 152 5.36 -5.01 15.14
N ASP A 153 6.44 -5.12 14.34
CA ASP A 153 7.80 -4.82 14.81
C ASP A 153 7.90 -3.38 15.34
N ALA A 154 7.20 -2.43 14.71
CA ALA A 154 7.19 -1.05 15.15
C ALA A 154 6.44 -0.88 16.48
N LEU A 155 5.33 -1.61 16.69
CA LEU A 155 4.62 -1.63 17.97
C LEU A 155 5.47 -2.26 19.07
N GLU A 156 6.10 -3.40 18.81
CA GLU A 156 7.00 -4.10 19.73
C GLU A 156 8.18 -3.19 20.13
N TYR A 157 8.81 -2.53 19.15
CA TYR A 157 9.82 -1.51 19.44
C TYR A 157 9.29 -0.42 20.38
N GLY A 158 8.05 0.03 20.17
CA GLY A 158 7.38 0.99 21.06
C GLY A 158 7.17 0.46 22.47
N TYR A 159 6.76 -0.80 22.64
CA TYR A 159 6.60 -1.45 23.94
C TYR A 159 7.93 -1.56 24.70
N GLU A 160 9.01 -1.93 24.01
CA GLU A 160 10.32 -2.11 24.62
C GLU A 160 11.00 -0.79 25.01
N HIS A 161 10.72 0.30 24.30
CA HIS A 161 11.51 1.53 24.39
C HIS A 161 10.77 2.72 24.99
N ALA A 162 9.45 2.68 25.09
CA ALA A 162 8.65 3.81 25.59
C ALA A 162 7.99 3.52 26.94
N GLU A 163 8.07 4.47 27.86
CA GLU A 163 7.48 4.35 29.20
C GLU A 163 5.97 4.62 29.18
N ASN A 164 5.53 5.48 28.27
CA ASN A 164 4.14 5.89 28.14
C ASN A 164 3.80 6.29 26.69
N ALA A 165 2.51 6.45 26.42
CA ALA A 165 2.06 6.92 25.12
C ALA A 165 0.82 7.80 25.21
N VAL A 166 0.48 8.47 24.11
CA VAL A 166 -0.83 9.08 23.89
C VAL A 166 -1.37 8.64 22.54
N LEU A 167 -2.56 8.04 22.53
CA LEU A 167 -3.30 7.80 21.29
C LEU A 167 -4.09 9.06 20.93
N CYS A 168 -3.87 9.57 19.73
CA CYS A 168 -4.52 10.76 19.21
C CYS A 168 -5.25 10.43 17.91
N THR A 169 -6.52 10.82 17.80
CA THR A 169 -7.27 10.74 16.53
C THR A 169 -7.43 12.14 15.96
N LEU A 170 -6.86 12.39 14.78
CA LEU A 170 -6.93 13.65 14.06
C LEU A 170 -7.86 13.51 12.85
N THR A 171 -8.91 14.32 12.77
CA THR A 171 -9.93 14.21 11.71
C THR A 171 -9.90 15.42 10.75
N THR A 172 -10.58 15.29 9.61
CA THR A 172 -10.73 16.36 8.60
C THR A 172 -12.18 16.86 8.53
N ASP A 173 -12.36 18.20 8.51
CA ASP A 173 -13.69 18.82 8.36
C ASP A 173 -13.86 19.21 6.89
N PRO A 174 -14.73 18.54 6.14
CA PRO A 174 -14.92 18.78 4.70
C PRO A 174 -15.30 20.21 4.38
N LYS A 175 -15.95 20.93 5.30
CA LYS A 175 -16.40 22.32 5.06
C LYS A 175 -15.25 23.32 5.03
N ARG A 176 -14.04 22.89 5.39
CA ARG A 176 -12.82 23.70 5.46
C ARG A 176 -11.82 23.36 4.36
N GLN A 177 -12.16 22.41 3.51
CA GLN A 177 -11.34 21.96 2.38
C GLN A 177 -12.04 22.40 1.09
N ASP A 178 -11.27 22.60 0.03
CA ASP A 178 -11.83 22.96 -1.28
C ASP A 178 -12.51 21.76 -1.95
N SER A 179 -12.08 20.55 -1.57
CA SER A 179 -12.64 19.27 -2.04
C SER A 179 -12.23 18.11 -1.11
N LEU A 180 -12.78 16.92 -1.36
CA LEU A 180 -12.34 15.69 -0.70
C LEU A 180 -10.87 15.39 -1.02
N LEU A 181 -10.43 15.55 -2.28
CA LEU A 181 -9.03 15.34 -2.65
C LEU A 181 -8.10 16.28 -1.86
N ASP A 182 -8.44 17.56 -1.77
CA ASP A 182 -7.67 18.56 -1.01
C ASP A 182 -7.52 18.15 0.48
N GLY A 183 -8.60 17.67 1.09
CA GLY A 183 -8.57 17.12 2.44
C GLY A 183 -7.61 15.92 2.60
N ILE A 184 -7.62 14.99 1.65
CA ILE A 184 -6.74 13.81 1.64
C ILE A 184 -5.29 14.21 1.37
N GLU A 185 -5.08 15.21 0.52
CA GLU A 185 -3.74 15.63 0.15
C GLU A 185 -3.06 16.39 1.29
N SER A 186 -3.78 17.32 1.91
CA SER A 186 -3.27 18.21 2.94
C SER A 186 -3.05 17.55 4.31
N ILE A 187 -3.65 16.38 4.60
CA ILE A 187 -3.60 15.79 5.94
C ILE A 187 -2.18 15.46 6.43
N ASN A 188 -1.32 14.96 5.53
CA ASN A 188 0.07 14.61 5.89
C ASN A 188 0.96 15.85 6.05
N GLU A 189 0.75 16.87 5.23
CA GLU A 189 1.44 18.16 5.37
C GLU A 189 1.09 18.80 6.71
N ASN A 190 -0.21 18.85 7.03
CA ASN A 190 -0.68 19.41 8.29
C ASN A 190 -0.22 18.61 9.50
N PHE A 191 -0.14 17.28 9.39
CA PHE A 191 0.48 16.45 10.43
C PHE A 191 1.97 16.79 10.62
N ASN A 192 2.73 17.01 9.56
CA ASN A 192 4.14 17.42 9.68
C ASN A 192 4.27 18.81 10.30
N ARG A 193 3.39 19.76 9.97
CA ARG A 193 3.32 21.07 10.61
C ARG A 193 3.01 20.95 12.10
N LEU A 194 2.12 20.03 12.48
CA LEU A 194 1.81 19.72 13.87
C LEU A 194 3.03 19.18 14.62
N LEU A 195 3.78 18.25 14.02
CA LEU A 195 5.03 17.76 14.62
C LEU A 195 6.08 18.85 14.79
N SER A 196 6.20 19.77 13.82
CA SER A 196 7.07 20.96 13.95
C SER A 196 6.59 21.90 15.05
N TYR A 197 5.29 22.04 15.24
CA TYR A 197 4.72 22.80 16.35
C TYR A 197 5.03 22.16 17.70
N PHE A 198 4.93 20.84 17.83
CA PHE A 198 5.32 20.12 19.04
C PHE A 198 6.81 20.25 19.38
N ASP A 199 7.67 20.28 18.37
CA ASP A 199 9.12 20.41 18.51
C ASP A 199 9.57 21.83 18.89
N SER A 200 8.80 22.85 18.53
CA SER A 200 9.15 24.23 18.86
C SER A 200 9.12 24.48 20.37
N ASP A 201 10.16 25.16 20.90
CA ASP A 201 10.22 25.57 22.30
C ASP A 201 9.65 26.99 22.49
N PRO A 202 8.49 27.14 23.15
CA PRO A 202 7.90 28.42 23.45
C PRO A 202 8.31 28.88 24.86
N SER A 203 9.62 29.00 25.12
CA SER A 203 10.16 29.35 26.45
C SER A 203 9.55 30.60 27.11
N THR A 204 8.83 31.43 26.36
CA THR A 204 8.07 32.58 26.84
C THR A 204 6.68 32.26 27.42
N LYS A 205 6.15 31.06 27.18
CA LYS A 205 4.82 30.61 27.63
C LYS A 205 4.94 29.70 28.86
N GLY A 206 4.00 29.85 29.79
CA GLY A 206 3.86 28.95 30.94
C GLY A 206 3.50 27.54 30.49
N ASP A 207 4.06 26.54 31.17
CA ASP A 207 3.80 25.15 30.83
C ASP A 207 2.56 24.63 31.55
N THR A 208 1.57 24.12 30.81
CA THR A 208 0.34 23.61 31.43
C THR A 208 0.52 22.26 32.13
N ARG A 209 1.70 21.65 31.99
CA ARG A 209 2.10 20.48 32.78
C ARG A 209 2.48 20.84 34.22
N ASP A 210 2.99 22.05 34.42
CA ASP A 210 3.51 22.49 35.72
C ASP A 210 2.37 22.72 36.72
N GLU A 211 2.63 22.38 37.98
CA GLU A 211 1.68 22.65 39.06
C GLU A 211 1.44 24.16 39.24
N GLY A 212 0.17 24.57 39.21
CA GLY A 212 -0.24 25.97 39.39
C GLY A 212 -0.41 26.77 38.09
N THR A 213 -0.03 26.21 36.94
CA THR A 213 -0.34 26.80 35.64
C THR A 213 -1.78 26.49 35.24
N VAL A 214 -2.50 27.48 34.71
CA VAL A 214 -3.85 27.29 34.19
C VAL A 214 -3.80 26.55 32.85
N GLY A 215 -4.70 25.58 32.65
CA GLY A 215 -4.81 24.86 31.39
C GLY A 215 -5.16 25.79 30.21
N TRP A 216 -4.75 25.40 29.01
CA TRP A 216 -4.90 26.22 27.82
C TRP A 216 -6.36 26.55 27.51
N ARG A 217 -6.60 27.80 27.11
CA ARG A 217 -7.87 28.30 26.55
C ARG A 217 -7.54 29.29 25.44
N PRO A 218 -8.46 29.54 24.48
CA PRO A 218 -8.19 30.47 23.38
C PRO A 218 -7.73 31.87 23.83
N GLU A 219 -8.22 32.35 24.98
CA GLU A 219 -7.83 33.66 25.53
C GLU A 219 -6.40 33.67 26.11
N LEU A 220 -5.82 32.49 26.35
CA LEU A 220 -4.50 32.30 26.96
C LEU A 220 -3.49 31.70 25.96
N ASP A 221 -3.79 31.65 24.65
CA ASP A 221 -2.89 31.02 23.66
C ASP A 221 -1.49 31.65 23.70
N ASP A 222 -1.38 32.96 23.95
CA ASP A 222 -0.10 33.66 24.04
C ASP A 222 0.62 33.50 25.40
N GLU A 223 -0.08 33.01 26.43
CA GLU A 223 0.40 32.95 27.81
C GLU A 223 0.84 31.54 28.22
N VAL A 224 0.12 30.51 27.80
CA VAL A 224 0.35 29.12 28.23
C VAL A 224 0.35 28.14 27.06
N THR A 225 0.96 26.97 27.25
CA THR A 225 1.02 25.89 26.26
C THR A 225 1.32 24.56 26.94
N GLY A 226 0.66 23.49 26.51
CA GLY A 226 0.89 22.13 26.97
C GLY A 226 1.74 21.30 26.02
N ARG A 227 2.19 21.89 24.90
CA ARG A 227 2.95 21.16 23.88
C ARG A 227 4.24 20.55 24.46
N PRO A 228 4.72 19.43 23.92
CA PRO A 228 5.77 18.64 24.56
C PRO A 228 7.16 19.29 24.52
N ARG A 229 7.38 20.28 23.63
CA ARG A 229 8.66 20.98 23.37
C ARG A 229 9.77 20.08 22.81
N LYS A 230 9.36 18.97 22.22
CA LYS A 230 10.17 18.00 21.49
C LYS A 230 9.27 17.34 20.45
N ARG A 231 9.83 16.87 19.35
CA ARG A 231 9.12 15.99 18.42
C ARG A 231 8.96 14.59 19.05
N PRO A 232 7.75 14.14 19.43
CA PRO A 232 7.58 12.79 19.94
C PRO A 232 7.76 11.76 18.82
N GLU A 233 8.28 10.58 19.18
CA GLU A 233 8.27 9.43 18.28
C GLU A 233 6.82 8.97 18.08
N TYR A 234 6.51 8.37 16.92
CA TYR A 234 5.12 8.02 16.62
C TYR A 234 4.98 6.83 15.68
N ILE A 235 3.84 6.16 15.80
CA ILE A 235 3.25 5.33 14.75
C ILE A 235 1.92 5.97 14.37
N LYS A 236 1.67 6.13 13.07
CA LYS A 236 0.39 6.66 12.57
C LYS A 236 -0.21 5.74 11.52
N ALA A 237 -1.51 5.50 11.65
CA ALA A 237 -2.35 4.88 10.64
C ALA A 237 -3.29 5.92 10.03
N LEU A 238 -3.46 5.87 8.71
CA LEU A 238 -4.46 6.64 7.99
C LEU A 238 -5.68 5.75 7.79
N GLU A 239 -6.85 6.23 8.18
CA GLU A 239 -8.15 5.61 7.93
C GLU A 239 -9.02 6.53 7.08
N PHE A 240 -9.82 5.95 6.18
CA PHE A 240 -10.91 6.66 5.53
C PHE A 240 -12.25 6.31 6.18
N SER A 241 -12.96 7.34 6.66
CA SER A 241 -14.34 7.20 7.16
C SER A 241 -15.30 6.76 6.05
N GLU A 242 -16.54 6.43 6.39
CA GLU A 242 -17.59 6.08 5.42
C GLU A 242 -17.84 7.12 4.33
N LYS A 243 -17.54 8.38 4.59
CA LYS A 243 -17.66 9.47 3.61
C LYS A 243 -16.36 9.74 2.85
N GLY A 244 -15.33 8.92 3.05
CA GLY A 244 -14.01 9.06 2.47
C GLY A 244 -13.11 10.06 3.19
N TYR A 245 -13.53 10.64 4.32
CA TYR A 245 -12.70 11.61 5.04
C TYR A 245 -11.47 10.94 5.66
N PRO A 246 -10.28 11.53 5.49
CA PRO A 246 -9.05 10.99 6.06
C PRO A 246 -8.98 11.29 7.56
N HIS A 247 -8.75 10.26 8.36
CA HIS A 247 -8.51 10.32 9.79
C HIS A 247 -7.12 9.74 10.08
N LEU A 248 -6.32 10.40 10.92
CA LEU A 248 -5.07 9.85 11.42
C LEU A 248 -5.27 9.35 12.84
N HIS A 249 -5.00 8.06 13.05
CA HIS A 249 -4.82 7.49 14.38
C HIS A 249 -3.33 7.45 14.67
N VAL A 250 -2.88 8.15 15.70
CA VAL A 250 -1.47 8.38 15.98
C VAL A 250 -1.16 7.98 17.40
N LEU A 251 -0.30 7.00 17.58
CA LEU A 251 0.28 6.65 18.85
C LEU A 251 1.59 7.45 19.00
N PHE A 252 1.60 8.44 19.89
CA PHE A 252 2.79 9.19 20.25
C PHE A 252 3.46 8.55 21.46
N PHE A 253 4.75 8.25 21.37
CA PHE A 253 5.52 7.58 22.41
C PHE A 253 6.34 8.58 23.23
N ASP A 254 6.60 8.21 24.49
CA ASP A 254 7.39 8.98 25.46
C ASP A 254 6.96 10.44 25.53
N VAL A 255 5.65 10.64 25.66
CA VAL A 255 5.14 11.98 25.88
C VAL A 255 5.52 12.44 27.28
N PRO A 256 5.68 13.74 27.50
CA PRO A 256 5.92 14.25 28.84
C PRO A 256 4.78 13.94 29.79
N THR A 257 5.07 13.85 31.08
CA THR A 257 4.05 13.67 32.13
C THR A 257 3.69 15.00 32.76
N ARG A 258 2.50 15.05 33.36
CA ARG A 258 2.00 16.22 34.09
C ARG A 258 2.39 16.14 35.56
N ASP A 259 2.93 17.21 36.14
CA ASP A 259 3.56 17.19 37.47
C ASP A 259 2.59 16.80 38.61
N LYS A 260 1.33 17.24 38.52
CA LYS A 260 0.36 17.08 39.62
C LYS A 260 -0.12 15.62 39.82
N ASP A 261 -0.06 14.79 38.78
CA ASP A 261 -0.67 13.45 38.78
C ASP A 261 0.10 12.40 37.97
N GLY A 262 1.24 12.74 37.37
CA GLY A 262 2.04 11.79 36.58
C GLY A 262 1.39 11.38 35.26
N MET A 263 0.27 11.99 34.87
CA MET A 263 -0.48 11.59 33.68
C MET A 263 0.32 11.88 32.40
N PRO A 264 0.43 10.93 31.46
CA PRO A 264 0.95 11.19 30.12
C PRO A 264 0.21 12.36 29.47
N TRP A 265 0.95 13.36 28.98
CA TRP A 265 0.40 14.64 28.56
C TRP A 265 1.08 15.14 27.29
N LEU A 266 0.42 14.91 26.15
CA LEU A 266 0.86 15.43 24.86
C LEU A 266 0.68 16.96 24.79
N CYS A 267 -0.53 17.44 25.06
CA CYS A 267 -0.90 18.84 25.24
C CYS A 267 -2.37 18.97 25.68
N ASP A 268 -2.85 20.19 25.90
CA ASP A 268 -4.27 20.42 26.15
C ASP A 268 -5.12 20.09 24.91
N LYS A 269 -6.23 19.36 25.09
CA LYS A 269 -7.16 19.00 23.98
C LYS A 269 -7.68 20.22 23.24
N GLY A 270 -7.93 21.32 23.97
CA GLY A 270 -8.32 22.60 23.38
C GLY A 270 -7.23 23.20 22.49
N GLU A 271 -5.98 23.14 22.93
CA GLU A 271 -4.82 23.67 22.21
C GLU A 271 -4.60 22.87 20.92
N LEU A 272 -4.58 21.54 21.01
CA LEU A 272 -4.41 20.68 19.85
C LEU A 272 -5.51 20.91 18.81
N LYS A 273 -6.76 20.96 19.27
CA LYS A 273 -7.91 21.25 18.43
C LYS A 273 -7.79 22.61 17.75
N ALA A 274 -7.37 23.65 18.48
CA ALA A 274 -7.16 24.97 17.91
C ALA A 274 -6.08 24.95 16.83
N LYS A 275 -4.93 24.34 17.10
CA LYS A 275 -3.84 24.25 16.11
C LYS A 275 -4.21 23.39 14.90
N TRP A 276 -4.93 22.30 15.09
CA TRP A 276 -5.42 21.47 13.98
C TRP A 276 -6.42 22.24 13.11
N MET A 277 -7.34 22.99 13.73
CA MET A 277 -8.23 23.90 13.01
C MET A 277 -7.50 25.02 12.26
N ASP A 278 -6.43 25.57 12.84
CA ASP A 278 -5.62 26.62 12.20
C ASP A 278 -4.95 26.13 10.90
N TYR A 279 -4.75 24.81 10.78
CA TYR A 279 -4.24 24.16 9.57
C TYR A 279 -5.33 23.80 8.55
N GLY A 280 -6.56 24.28 8.76
CA GLY A 280 -7.70 24.00 7.88
C GLY A 280 -8.39 22.66 8.18
N GLN A 281 -7.95 21.92 9.20
CA GLN A 281 -8.49 20.61 9.53
C GLN A 281 -9.65 20.69 10.56
N ALA A 282 -10.12 19.53 11.06
CA ALA A 282 -11.37 19.45 11.81
C ALA A 282 -11.32 19.89 13.27
N LYS A 283 -12.52 19.94 13.85
CA LYS A 283 -12.77 20.17 15.27
C LYS A 283 -12.67 18.92 16.15
N ILE A 284 -12.69 17.71 15.59
CA ILE A 284 -12.69 16.49 16.40
C ILE A 284 -11.25 16.00 16.44
N VAL A 285 -10.58 16.33 17.54
CA VAL A 285 -9.32 15.71 17.92
C VAL A 285 -9.59 14.99 19.21
N ASP A 286 -9.35 13.69 19.26
CA ASP A 286 -9.38 12.93 20.50
C ASP A 286 -7.98 12.58 20.98
N MET A 287 -7.81 12.47 22.29
CA MET A 287 -6.54 12.16 22.93
C MET A 287 -6.75 11.31 24.18
N TYR A 288 -6.03 10.20 24.25
CA TYR A 288 -6.06 9.26 25.37
C TYR A 288 -4.66 9.10 25.92
N PRO A 289 -4.44 9.40 27.21
CA PRO A 289 -3.19 9.07 27.88
C PRO A 289 -3.12 7.56 28.12
N LEU A 290 -1.97 6.97 27.81
CA LEU A 290 -1.75 5.54 27.89
C LEU A 290 -0.54 5.22 28.74
N VAL A 291 -0.64 4.14 29.50
CA VAL A 291 0.45 3.55 30.29
C VAL A 291 0.75 2.16 29.78
N TYR A 292 2.01 1.77 29.77
CA TYR A 292 2.40 0.40 29.45
C TYR A 292 2.20 -0.51 30.66
N ARG A 293 1.72 -1.74 30.41
CA ARG A 293 1.57 -2.81 31.39
C ARG A 293 2.13 -4.10 30.77
N ASP A 294 2.95 -4.82 31.51
CA ASP A 294 3.48 -6.16 31.16
C ASP A 294 2.73 -7.30 31.88
N GLU A 295 1.75 -6.92 32.69
CA GLU A 295 0.99 -7.79 33.58
C GLU A 295 -0.53 -7.80 33.28
N LEU A 296 -0.94 -7.60 32.02
CA LEU A 296 -2.35 -7.52 31.64
C LEU A 296 -3.12 -8.82 31.88
N ALA A 297 -2.44 -9.98 31.82
CA ALA A 297 -3.04 -11.28 32.10
C ALA A 297 -3.55 -11.42 33.55
N ASP A 298 -3.07 -10.58 34.47
CA ASP A 298 -3.46 -10.58 35.88
C ASP A 298 -4.53 -9.51 36.21
N LEU A 299 -4.92 -8.68 35.23
CA LEU A 299 -5.92 -7.63 35.41
C LEU A 299 -7.34 -8.12 35.08
N GLU A 300 -8.34 -7.53 35.77
CA GLU A 300 -9.74 -7.59 35.34
C GLU A 300 -10.11 -6.24 34.70
N PRO A 301 -10.64 -6.20 33.46
CA PRO A 301 -11.07 -7.33 32.60
C PRO A 301 -9.94 -8.05 31.86
N GLU A 302 -10.24 -9.23 31.28
CA GLU A 302 -9.29 -10.00 30.45
C GLU A 302 -8.91 -9.23 29.17
N PHE A 303 -7.64 -9.32 28.76
CA PHE A 303 -7.11 -8.64 27.57
C PHE A 303 -6.76 -9.61 26.44
N GLN A 304 -6.80 -9.11 25.20
CA GLN A 304 -6.37 -9.86 24.00
C GLN A 304 -4.85 -10.10 23.93
N SER A 305 -4.06 -9.39 24.74
CA SER A 305 -2.61 -9.53 24.85
C SER A 305 -2.18 -9.49 26.32
N ASP A 306 -1.09 -10.19 26.64
CA ASP A 306 -0.55 -10.26 28.01
C ASP A 306 0.13 -8.95 28.42
N GLU A 307 0.48 -8.10 27.46
CA GLU A 307 1.13 -6.80 27.67
C GLU A 307 0.67 -5.76 26.65
N GLY A 308 0.89 -4.47 26.95
CA GLY A 308 0.71 -3.37 26.02
C GLY A 308 0.26 -2.04 26.65
N PHE A 309 0.02 -1.05 25.78
CA PHE A 309 -0.47 0.27 26.20
C PHE A 309 -1.98 0.25 26.45
N VAL A 310 -2.39 0.64 27.65
CA VAL A 310 -3.77 0.68 28.13
C VAL A 310 -4.15 2.07 28.68
N ASP A 311 -5.45 2.34 28.83
CA ASP A 311 -5.96 3.63 29.32
C ASP A 311 -5.43 3.97 30.71
N TRP A 312 -4.68 5.07 30.82
CA TRP A 312 -4.13 5.53 32.09
C TRP A 312 -5.22 5.82 33.13
N TYR A 313 -6.42 6.26 32.74
CA TYR A 313 -7.50 6.53 33.71
C TYR A 313 -8.09 5.29 34.37
N ARG A 314 -8.02 4.13 33.71
CA ARG A 314 -8.55 2.86 34.24
C ARG A 314 -7.47 2.02 34.89
N PHE A 315 -6.29 2.01 34.28
CA PHE A 315 -5.23 1.07 34.59
C PHE A 315 -3.93 1.76 35.01
N GLY A 316 -3.91 3.07 35.19
CA GLY A 316 -2.74 3.82 35.66
C GLY A 316 -2.64 3.88 37.18
N ASP A 317 -1.41 4.05 37.67
CA ASP A 317 -1.13 4.21 39.10
C ASP A 317 -1.37 5.67 39.53
N HIS A 318 -2.63 6.05 39.74
CA HIS A 318 -3.04 7.42 40.05
C HIS A 318 -3.80 7.59 41.37
N ASP A 319 -3.78 6.59 42.26
CA ASP A 319 -4.36 6.66 43.61
C ASP A 319 -5.83 7.15 43.66
N HIS A 320 -6.65 6.77 42.68
CA HIS A 320 -8.07 7.13 42.61
C HIS A 320 -8.97 5.90 42.61
N GLY A 321 -10.14 6.01 43.26
CA GLY A 321 -11.10 4.91 43.35
C GLY A 321 -12.03 4.81 42.14
N GLU A 322 -12.73 3.67 42.02
CA GLU A 322 -13.63 3.33 40.89
C GLU A 322 -14.65 4.41 40.51
N ALA A 323 -15.20 5.14 41.48
CA ALA A 323 -16.18 6.19 41.20
C ALA A 323 -15.57 7.37 40.42
N TRP A 324 -14.33 7.74 40.74
CA TRP A 324 -13.58 8.78 40.02
C TRP A 324 -13.18 8.29 38.64
N ILE A 325 -12.71 7.03 38.55
CA ILE A 325 -12.38 6.37 37.29
C ILE A 325 -13.60 6.43 36.37
N ARG A 326 -14.76 5.94 36.82
CA ARG A 326 -16.00 5.93 36.03
C ARG A 326 -16.44 7.31 35.57
N GLU A 327 -16.35 8.33 36.43
CA GLU A 327 -16.68 9.71 36.08
C GLU A 327 -15.75 10.27 35.00
N ARG A 328 -14.44 10.00 35.11
CA ARG A 328 -13.43 10.47 34.15
C ARG A 328 -13.47 9.71 32.84
N THR A 329 -13.64 8.40 32.90
CA THR A 329 -13.93 7.52 31.76
C THR A 329 -15.17 8.03 31.02
N GLN A 330 -16.27 8.38 31.68
CA GLN A 330 -17.48 8.91 31.00
C GLN A 330 -17.34 10.34 30.47
N ALA A 331 -16.44 11.15 31.03
CA ALA A 331 -16.22 12.53 30.61
C ALA A 331 -15.33 12.65 29.36
N HIS A 332 -14.59 11.59 29.03
CA HIS A 332 -13.87 11.44 27.78
C HIS A 332 -14.73 10.57 26.86
N ASP A 333 -15.04 11.04 25.64
CA ASP A 333 -15.63 10.17 24.62
C ASP A 333 -14.62 9.04 24.35
N LEU A 334 -14.75 7.86 24.98
CA LEU A 334 -13.76 6.78 24.80
C LEU A 334 -13.84 6.20 23.40
N ILE A 335 -12.67 5.91 22.83
CA ILE A 335 -12.58 4.82 21.86
C ILE A 335 -12.69 3.55 22.69
N GLU A 336 -13.84 2.89 22.63
CA GLU A 336 -13.93 1.50 23.09
C GLU A 336 -13.01 0.68 22.19
N PHE A 337 -11.92 0.17 22.77
CA PHE A 337 -10.94 -0.62 22.02
C PHE A 337 -11.51 -1.98 21.56
N GLY A 338 -12.74 -2.33 21.98
CA GLY A 338 -13.50 -3.53 21.57
C GLY A 338 -14.79 -3.20 20.82
N ASP A 339 -15.22 -4.11 19.95
CA ASP A 339 -16.63 -4.18 19.51
C ASP A 339 -17.33 -5.15 20.48
N ASP A 340 -18.60 -4.91 20.82
CA ASP A 340 -19.49 -5.65 21.75
C ASP A 340 -19.74 -7.15 21.41
N ALA A 341 -18.76 -7.87 20.86
CA ALA A 341 -18.91 -9.24 20.39
C ALA A 341 -18.03 -10.29 21.11
N ASP A 342 -16.94 -9.92 21.79
CA ASP A 342 -16.07 -10.88 22.51
C ASP A 342 -15.61 -10.33 23.88
N GLU A 343 -15.55 -11.21 24.87
CA GLU A 343 -15.41 -10.94 26.32
C GLU A 343 -14.10 -10.22 26.78
N MET A 344 -13.18 -9.85 25.86
CA MET A 344 -11.84 -9.33 26.19
C MET A 344 -11.58 -7.89 25.70
N GLU A 345 -10.92 -7.07 26.52
CA GLU A 345 -10.45 -5.71 26.15
C GLU A 345 -9.21 -5.76 25.23
N ALA A 346 -9.06 -4.73 24.38
CA ALA A 346 -7.90 -4.59 23.50
C ALA A 346 -6.99 -3.45 23.97
N THR A 347 -5.67 -3.60 23.75
CA THR A 347 -4.69 -2.54 23.97
C THR A 347 -4.72 -1.52 22.83
N ALA A 348 -4.11 -0.35 23.01
CA ALA A 348 -4.03 0.66 21.95
C ALA A 348 -3.31 0.14 20.69
N GLY A 349 -2.31 -0.73 20.87
CA GLY A 349 -1.65 -1.43 19.76
C GLY A 349 -2.57 -2.47 19.12
N GLY A 350 -3.32 -3.24 19.92
CA GLY A 350 -4.35 -4.15 19.44
C GLY A 350 -5.45 -3.44 18.63
N TYR A 351 -5.89 -2.27 19.05
CA TYR A 351 -6.86 -1.44 18.31
C TYR A 351 -6.33 -0.99 16.95
N LEU A 352 -5.12 -0.43 16.90
CA LEU A 352 -4.47 -0.05 15.63
C LEU A 352 -4.22 -1.28 14.75
N GLY A 353 -3.79 -2.38 15.37
CA GLY A 353 -3.55 -3.67 14.75
C GLY A 353 -4.83 -4.26 14.15
N LYS A 354 -5.97 -4.19 14.83
CA LYS A 354 -7.27 -4.66 14.31
C LYS A 354 -7.67 -3.91 13.05
N TYR A 355 -7.59 -2.57 13.07
CA TYR A 355 -7.88 -1.76 11.90
C TYR A 355 -6.99 -2.14 10.69
N LEU A 356 -5.68 -2.24 10.91
CA LEU A 356 -4.73 -2.60 9.87
C LEU A 356 -4.88 -4.05 9.43
N SER A 357 -5.16 -4.99 10.34
CA SER A 357 -5.40 -6.40 10.05
C SER A 357 -6.61 -6.58 9.15
N VAL A 358 -7.70 -5.85 9.41
CA VAL A 358 -8.88 -5.86 8.54
C VAL A 358 -8.54 -5.28 7.16
N THR A 359 -7.80 -4.17 7.11
CA THR A 359 -7.36 -3.54 5.85
C THR A 359 -6.45 -4.46 5.02
N PHE A 360 -5.49 -5.14 5.67
CA PHE A 360 -4.58 -6.07 5.00
C PHE A 360 -5.25 -7.40 4.68
N GLY A 361 -6.16 -7.89 5.54
CA GLY A 361 -6.95 -9.09 5.30
C GLY A 361 -7.80 -8.96 4.04
N SER A 362 -8.53 -7.85 3.87
CA SER A 362 -9.28 -7.62 2.64
C SER A 362 -8.41 -7.50 1.39
N LEU A 363 -7.15 -7.06 1.53
CA LEU A 363 -6.19 -7.10 0.42
C LEU A 363 -5.76 -8.54 0.11
N LEU A 364 -5.51 -9.36 1.13
CA LEU A 364 -5.15 -10.77 0.96
C LEU A 364 -6.28 -11.55 0.27
N ASP A 365 -7.52 -11.39 0.74
CA ASP A 365 -8.70 -12.00 0.12
C ASP A 365 -8.85 -11.57 -1.34
N ALA A 366 -8.64 -10.27 -1.64
CA ALA A 366 -8.67 -9.76 -3.01
C ALA A 366 -7.52 -10.31 -3.88
N THR A 367 -6.40 -10.74 -3.29
CA THR A 367 -5.29 -11.39 -4.02
C THR A 367 -5.44 -12.90 -4.18
N GLU A 368 -6.23 -13.57 -3.32
CA GLU A 368 -6.35 -15.03 -3.31
C GLU A 368 -7.44 -15.58 -4.24
N SER A 369 -8.48 -14.81 -4.61
CA SER A 369 -9.47 -15.30 -5.58
C SER A 369 -10.36 -14.22 -6.20
N PHE A 370 -10.36 -14.12 -7.54
CA PHE A 370 -11.52 -13.72 -8.36
C PHE A 370 -12.42 -14.95 -8.69
N GLU A 371 -12.40 -15.98 -7.85
CA GLU A 371 -13.40 -17.06 -7.91
C GLU A 371 -14.60 -16.67 -7.02
N GLU A 372 -15.81 -16.91 -7.53
CA GLU A 372 -17.09 -16.44 -7.00
C GLU A 372 -17.21 -16.64 -5.47
N PRO A 373 -17.55 -15.59 -4.68
CA PRO A 373 -17.59 -15.68 -3.23
C PRO A 373 -18.89 -16.34 -2.72
N ASP A 374 -18.76 -17.22 -1.74
CA ASP A 374 -19.88 -17.80 -0.99
C ASP A 374 -20.34 -16.79 0.08
N ASP A 375 -21.56 -16.29 -0.06
CA ASP A 375 -22.15 -15.22 0.76
C ASP A 375 -22.64 -15.76 2.12
N ALA A 376 -21.82 -15.65 3.18
CA ALA A 376 -22.31 -15.74 4.56
C ALA A 376 -21.42 -15.07 5.64
N GLU A 377 -20.10 -14.96 5.45
CA GLU A 377 -19.19 -14.41 6.49
C GLU A 377 -18.82 -12.92 6.29
N ARG A 378 -19.36 -12.27 5.25
CA ARG A 378 -19.04 -10.87 4.89
C ARG A 378 -19.59 -9.80 5.84
N GLU A 379 -20.55 -10.10 6.71
CA GLU A 379 -21.38 -9.03 7.28
C GLU A 379 -20.80 -8.25 8.49
N THR A 380 -19.74 -8.72 9.16
CA THR A 380 -19.26 -8.03 10.39
C THR A 380 -17.99 -7.20 10.22
N TYR A 381 -17.18 -7.42 9.17
CA TYR A 381 -15.90 -6.72 8.99
C TYR A 381 -15.68 -6.10 7.60
N ALA A 382 -16.60 -6.30 6.64
CA ALA A 382 -16.47 -5.80 5.26
C ALA A 382 -16.52 -4.26 5.14
N ASP A 383 -17.17 -3.55 6.08
CA ASP A 383 -17.32 -2.10 6.00
C ASP A 383 -16.00 -1.33 6.24
N LYS A 384 -15.10 -1.84 7.11
CA LYS A 384 -13.85 -1.14 7.48
C LYS A 384 -12.78 -1.20 6.39
N ALA A 385 -12.80 -2.22 5.52
CA ALA A 385 -11.84 -2.43 4.45
C ALA A 385 -12.47 -2.65 3.07
N ALA A 386 -13.65 -2.03 2.86
CA ALA A 386 -14.32 -2.03 1.57
C ALA A 386 -13.38 -1.62 0.42
N THR A 387 -13.50 -2.30 -0.72
CA THR A 387 -12.62 -2.11 -1.90
C THR A 387 -12.52 -0.64 -2.34
N TRP A 388 -13.60 0.15 -2.24
CA TRP A 388 -13.56 1.58 -2.54
C TRP A 388 -12.64 2.39 -1.60
N LYS A 389 -12.43 1.97 -0.35
CA LYS A 389 -11.46 2.61 0.56
C LYS A 389 -10.03 2.29 0.15
N LEU A 390 -9.75 1.06 -0.27
CA LEU A 390 -8.46 0.66 -0.85
C LEU A 390 -8.15 1.47 -2.12
N ALA A 391 -9.17 1.67 -2.95
CA ALA A 391 -9.09 2.53 -4.11
C ALA A 391 -8.71 3.97 -3.76
N LEU A 392 -9.13 4.53 -2.61
CA LEU A 392 -8.68 5.85 -2.16
C LEU A 392 -7.17 5.88 -1.86
N TYR A 393 -6.62 4.86 -1.19
CA TYR A 393 -5.16 4.78 -0.96
C TYR A 393 -4.37 4.69 -2.28
N TRP A 394 -4.89 3.94 -3.24
CA TRP A 394 -4.30 3.82 -4.57
C TRP A 394 -4.42 5.13 -5.35
N ALA A 395 -5.62 5.72 -5.40
CA ALA A 395 -5.90 6.92 -6.18
C ALA A 395 -5.11 8.13 -5.67
N THR A 396 -4.92 8.25 -4.35
CA THR A 396 -4.24 9.38 -3.71
C THR A 396 -2.79 9.08 -3.32
N ASN A 397 -2.29 7.89 -3.68
CA ASN A 397 -0.95 7.40 -3.35
C ASN A 397 -0.61 7.50 -1.85
N ARG A 398 -1.61 7.33 -0.98
CA ARG A 398 -1.44 7.45 0.48
C ARG A 398 -0.99 6.14 1.08
N ARG A 399 -0.17 6.18 2.15
CA ARG A 399 0.27 4.99 2.89
C ARG A 399 -0.79 4.61 3.92
N PHE A 400 -0.98 3.31 4.15
CA PHE A 400 -1.86 2.80 5.22
C PHE A 400 -1.36 3.25 6.59
N TRP A 401 -0.05 3.17 6.80
CA TRP A 401 0.60 3.60 8.02
C TRP A 401 2.03 4.10 7.77
N SER A 402 2.60 4.75 8.77
CA SER A 402 4.02 5.12 8.82
C SER A 402 4.44 5.36 10.26
N CYS A 403 5.73 5.25 10.56
CA CYS A 403 6.29 5.61 11.85
C CYS A 403 7.41 6.65 11.71
N SER A 404 7.88 7.13 12.84
CA SER A 404 9.02 8.02 12.92
C SER A 404 10.32 7.33 12.50
N LYS A 405 11.34 8.15 12.23
CA LYS A 405 12.62 7.67 11.68
C LYS A 405 13.35 6.77 12.69
N ALA A 406 13.36 7.11 13.98
CA ALA A 406 14.05 6.31 14.98
C ALA A 406 13.44 4.92 15.09
N ILE A 407 12.10 4.81 15.10
CA ILE A 407 11.41 3.51 15.07
C ILE A 407 11.76 2.76 13.78
N THR A 408 11.77 3.43 12.62
CA THR A 408 12.14 2.79 11.34
C THR A 408 13.59 2.26 11.32
N GLU A 409 14.52 2.94 11.99
CA GLU A 409 15.92 2.51 12.10
C GLU A 409 16.13 1.46 13.21
N GLY A 410 15.25 1.47 14.22
CA GLY A 410 15.29 0.59 15.39
C GLY A 410 14.64 -0.77 15.17
N ILE A 411 13.57 -0.85 14.36
CA ILE A 411 13.08 -2.13 13.86
C ILE A 411 14.18 -2.77 13.03
N LYS A 412 14.50 -4.04 13.30
CA LYS A 412 15.56 -4.74 12.59
C LYS A 412 15.27 -4.64 11.09
N LEU A 413 16.16 -4.00 10.34
CA LEU A 413 16.33 -4.31 8.93
C LEU A 413 16.79 -5.77 8.90
N ASN A 414 15.83 -6.69 8.93
CA ASN A 414 15.75 -7.82 8.05
C ASN A 414 17.16 -8.33 7.66
N GLU A 415 17.62 -9.29 8.47
CA GLU A 415 19.01 -9.73 8.71
C GLU A 415 19.79 -10.19 7.46
N HIS A 416 19.15 -10.18 6.31
CA HIS A 416 19.60 -10.64 5.00
C HIS A 416 20.89 -10.05 4.45
N THR A 417 21.17 -8.80 4.82
CA THR A 417 22.44 -8.17 4.42
C THR A 417 23.64 -8.70 5.23
N ARG A 418 23.36 -9.47 6.29
CA ARG A 418 24.34 -10.07 7.20
C ARG A 418 24.32 -11.59 7.19
N ASP A 419 23.38 -12.25 6.52
CA ASP A 419 23.31 -13.71 6.49
C ASP A 419 24.48 -14.30 5.66
N PRO A 420 25.32 -15.18 6.25
CA PRO A 420 26.32 -15.93 5.51
C PRO A 420 25.75 -16.76 4.35
N ASP A 421 24.48 -17.17 4.39
CA ASP A 421 23.88 -18.06 3.37
C ASP A 421 23.72 -17.38 2.00
N VAL A 422 23.31 -16.11 1.94
CA VAL A 422 23.25 -15.36 0.67
C VAL A 422 24.66 -15.13 0.08
N ARG A 423 25.65 -14.87 0.94
CA ARG A 423 27.06 -14.77 0.51
C ARG A 423 27.60 -16.10 0.02
N GLU A 424 27.21 -17.19 0.66
CA GLU A 424 27.59 -18.55 0.28
C GLU A 424 26.92 -18.95 -1.04
N ALA A 425 25.62 -18.69 -1.21
CA ALA A 425 24.87 -18.93 -2.44
C ALA A 425 25.44 -18.14 -3.64
N VAL A 426 25.72 -16.84 -3.48
CA VAL A 426 26.36 -16.02 -4.52
C VAL A 426 27.77 -16.55 -4.85
N ARG A 427 28.50 -17.05 -3.84
CA ARG A 427 29.83 -17.66 -4.02
C ARG A 427 29.77 -18.98 -4.76
N TRP A 428 28.79 -19.84 -4.47
CA TRP A 428 28.52 -21.08 -5.21
C TRP A 428 28.16 -20.81 -6.67
N CYS A 429 27.21 -19.90 -6.92
CA CYS A 429 26.80 -19.51 -8.28
C CYS A 429 27.95 -18.91 -9.12
N SER A 430 28.86 -18.18 -8.47
CA SER A 430 30.05 -17.62 -9.13
C SER A 430 31.04 -18.72 -9.54
N LEU A 431 31.14 -19.78 -8.75
CA LEU A 431 32.05 -20.90 -9.00
C LEU A 431 31.55 -21.79 -10.15
N ASP A 432 30.25 -22.07 -10.20
CA ASP A 432 29.59 -22.72 -11.34
C ASP A 432 29.80 -21.94 -12.64
N SER A 433 29.69 -20.61 -12.58
CA SER A 433 29.91 -19.74 -13.74
C SER A 433 31.36 -19.82 -14.24
N VAL A 434 32.35 -19.88 -13.34
CA VAL A 434 33.77 -20.03 -13.71
C VAL A 434 34.06 -21.40 -14.31
N GLN A 435 33.45 -22.46 -13.77
CA GLN A 435 33.55 -23.82 -14.34
C GLN A 435 32.97 -23.87 -15.75
N ALA A 436 31.77 -23.33 -15.95
CA ALA A 436 31.10 -23.32 -17.25
C ALA A 436 31.88 -22.54 -18.33
N VAL A 437 32.48 -21.39 -17.96
CA VAL A 437 33.29 -20.60 -18.89
C VAL A 437 34.63 -21.29 -19.20
N SER A 438 35.22 -21.97 -18.22
CA SER A 438 36.51 -22.66 -18.39
C SER A 438 36.40 -24.00 -19.13
N GLU A 439 35.23 -24.63 -19.11
CA GLU A 439 34.98 -25.94 -19.71
C GLU A 439 35.36 -25.99 -21.19
N ALA A 440 34.98 -24.98 -21.98
CA ALA A 440 35.24 -24.96 -23.42
C ALA A 440 36.74 -24.92 -23.74
N GLU A 441 37.51 -24.08 -23.07
CA GLU A 441 38.98 -24.00 -23.27
C GLU A 441 39.70 -25.24 -22.74
N ILE A 442 39.28 -25.79 -21.59
CA ILE A 442 39.85 -27.02 -21.02
C ILE A 442 39.60 -28.20 -21.96
N ARG A 443 38.39 -28.30 -22.51
CA ARG A 443 38.00 -29.34 -23.46
C ARG A 443 38.81 -29.24 -24.74
N ASP A 444 38.99 -28.04 -25.28
CA ASP A 444 39.77 -27.80 -26.49
C ASP A 444 41.27 -28.08 -26.30
N ASP A 445 41.86 -27.70 -25.17
CA ASP A 445 43.28 -27.97 -24.88
C ASP A 445 43.53 -29.46 -24.66
N LEU A 446 42.68 -30.13 -23.88
CA LEU A 446 42.80 -31.55 -23.62
C LEU A 446 42.54 -32.35 -24.89
N ALA A 447 41.54 -32.02 -25.70
CA ALA A 447 41.25 -32.73 -26.96
C ALA A 447 42.41 -32.69 -27.97
N ARG A 448 43.32 -31.71 -27.89
CA ARG A 448 44.53 -31.63 -28.74
C ARG A 448 45.66 -32.55 -28.31
N ARG A 449 45.55 -33.19 -27.15
CA ARG A 449 46.53 -34.15 -26.63
C ARG A 449 46.22 -35.56 -27.11
N GLN A 450 47.20 -36.46 -26.99
CA GLN A 450 47.03 -37.86 -27.38
C GLN A 450 46.35 -38.64 -26.25
N TRP A 451 45.21 -39.26 -26.53
CA TRP A 451 44.42 -40.04 -25.57
C TRP A 451 44.18 -41.47 -26.05
N ASP A 452 44.16 -42.40 -25.10
CA ASP A 452 43.98 -43.83 -25.40
C ASP A 452 42.53 -44.18 -25.75
N ASN A 453 41.55 -43.46 -25.19
CA ASN A 453 40.12 -43.56 -25.52
C ASN A 453 39.37 -42.28 -25.09
N LEU A 454 38.09 -42.18 -25.49
CA LEU A 454 37.23 -41.04 -25.16
C LEU A 454 36.90 -40.97 -23.66
N ASP A 455 36.69 -42.11 -23.01
CA ASP A 455 36.37 -42.16 -21.58
C ASP A 455 37.50 -41.57 -20.70
N ASN A 456 38.76 -41.77 -21.10
CA ASN A 456 39.92 -41.21 -20.42
C ASN A 456 40.07 -39.70 -20.66
N LEU A 457 39.65 -39.21 -21.82
CA LEU A 457 39.59 -37.78 -22.12
C LEU A 457 38.48 -37.11 -21.29
N ASP A 458 37.28 -37.68 -21.27
CA ASP A 458 36.15 -37.16 -20.49
C ASP A 458 36.46 -37.17 -18.99
N ALA A 459 37.04 -38.27 -18.46
CA ALA A 459 37.48 -38.32 -17.08
C ALA A 459 38.59 -37.31 -16.75
N ALA A 460 39.47 -37.00 -17.71
CA ALA A 460 40.49 -35.97 -17.53
C ALA A 460 39.91 -34.56 -17.60
N ILE A 461 38.90 -34.32 -18.44
CA ILE A 461 38.15 -33.05 -18.50
C ILE A 461 37.42 -32.84 -17.17
N GLU A 462 36.64 -33.81 -16.69
CA GLU A 462 35.92 -33.72 -15.42
C GLU A 462 36.87 -33.49 -14.25
N ARG A 463 38.01 -34.21 -14.22
CA ARG A 463 39.03 -34.01 -13.18
C ARG A 463 39.65 -32.62 -13.24
N THR A 464 39.93 -32.11 -14.45
CA THR A 464 40.54 -30.78 -14.61
C THR A 464 39.55 -29.66 -14.29
N ILE A 465 38.26 -29.82 -14.60
CA ILE A 465 37.18 -28.91 -14.21
C ILE A 465 36.99 -28.92 -12.69
N SER A 466 37.02 -30.10 -12.06
CA SER A 466 36.96 -30.21 -10.60
C SER A 466 38.20 -29.60 -9.91
N ASP A 467 39.38 -29.71 -10.53
CA ASP A 467 40.63 -29.10 -10.06
C ASP A 467 40.66 -27.56 -10.23
N VAL A 468 39.68 -26.95 -10.91
CA VAL A 468 39.46 -25.48 -10.89
C VAL A 468 39.08 -25.01 -9.48
N GLU A 469 38.53 -25.90 -8.64
CA GLU A 469 38.21 -25.63 -7.23
C GLU A 469 39.41 -25.79 -6.28
N GLN A 470 40.49 -25.03 -6.46
CA GLN A 470 41.60 -25.07 -5.50
C GLN A 470 41.36 -24.14 -4.30
N PRO A 471 41.91 -24.45 -3.10
CA PRO A 471 41.89 -23.55 -1.95
C PRO A 471 42.42 -22.15 -2.27
N GLN A 472 43.40 -22.04 -3.17
CA GLN A 472 43.93 -20.77 -3.66
C GLN A 472 42.93 -20.01 -4.56
N VAL A 473 42.13 -20.70 -5.38
CA VAL A 473 41.04 -20.08 -6.18
C VAL A 473 39.94 -19.59 -5.24
N ARG A 474 39.59 -20.40 -4.23
CA ARG A 474 38.65 -20.03 -3.15
C ARG A 474 39.10 -18.82 -2.32
N SER A 475 40.42 -18.58 -2.20
CA SER A 475 40.99 -17.42 -1.48
C SER A 475 41.27 -16.20 -2.38
N THR A 476 41.27 -16.35 -3.71
CA THR A 476 41.35 -15.23 -4.66
C THR A 476 39.99 -14.65 -5.01
N LEU A 477 38.90 -15.32 -4.64
CA LEU A 477 37.56 -14.73 -4.60
C LEU A 477 37.58 -13.69 -3.46
N PRO A 478 37.38 -12.39 -3.75
CA PRO A 478 37.64 -11.34 -2.78
C PRO A 478 36.58 -11.29 -1.68
N GLU A 479 37.02 -10.92 -0.47
CA GLU A 479 36.12 -10.66 0.68
C GLU A 479 35.21 -9.43 0.45
N GLU A 480 35.56 -8.57 -0.52
CA GLU A 480 34.79 -7.41 -0.96
C GLU A 480 34.57 -7.46 -2.48
N ALA A 481 33.32 -7.22 -2.92
CA ALA A 481 32.79 -7.52 -4.25
C ALA A 481 33.67 -7.05 -5.43
N SER A 482 34.21 -8.00 -6.20
CA SER A 482 34.85 -7.74 -7.51
C SER A 482 33.96 -8.06 -8.70
N PHE A 483 32.66 -8.26 -8.49
CA PHE A 483 31.65 -8.25 -9.54
C PHE A 483 30.90 -6.93 -9.46
N ARG A 484 30.83 -6.21 -10.58
CA ARG A 484 29.90 -5.07 -10.70
C ARG A 484 28.65 -5.59 -11.38
N CYS A 485 27.56 -5.64 -10.62
CA CYS A 485 26.23 -5.88 -11.14
C CYS A 485 25.57 -4.51 -11.36
N ILE A 486 25.31 -4.15 -12.62
CA ILE A 486 24.53 -2.96 -12.96
C ILE A 486 23.17 -3.46 -13.44
N VAL A 487 22.11 -2.99 -12.79
CA VAL A 487 20.74 -3.36 -13.13
C VAL A 487 20.06 -2.14 -13.75
N ASP A 488 19.90 -2.16 -15.06
CA ASP A 488 19.21 -1.11 -15.79
C ASP A 488 17.73 -1.49 -15.93
N TYR A 489 16.86 -0.67 -15.36
CA TYR A 489 15.41 -0.83 -15.53
C TYR A 489 15.00 -0.33 -16.91
N ILE A 490 14.44 -1.22 -17.73
CA ILE A 490 14.07 -0.93 -19.12
C ILE A 490 12.63 -0.41 -19.22
N GLY A 491 11.72 -1.00 -18.44
CA GLY A 491 10.32 -0.61 -18.47
C GLY A 491 9.38 -1.65 -17.87
N ALA A 492 8.11 -1.28 -17.79
CA ALA A 492 7.02 -2.18 -17.44
C ALA A 492 6.24 -2.49 -18.71
N TYR A 493 6.12 -3.77 -19.02
CA TYR A 493 5.49 -4.26 -20.25
C TYR A 493 4.41 -5.26 -19.88
N ALA A 494 3.32 -5.28 -20.64
CA ALA A 494 2.42 -6.43 -20.61
C ALA A 494 3.18 -7.67 -21.08
N TYR A 495 2.90 -8.84 -20.49
CA TYR A 495 3.64 -10.07 -20.75
C TYR A 495 3.72 -10.43 -22.25
N TRP A 496 2.65 -10.17 -23.00
CA TRP A 496 2.59 -10.42 -24.44
C TRP A 496 3.43 -9.45 -25.29
N ASP A 497 3.68 -8.24 -24.79
CA ASP A 497 4.46 -7.19 -25.47
C ASP A 497 5.95 -7.23 -25.11
N LEU A 498 6.38 -8.19 -24.29
CA LEU A 498 7.80 -8.39 -23.98
C LEU A 498 8.60 -8.60 -25.29
N PRO A 499 9.72 -7.88 -25.49
CA PRO A 499 10.53 -7.97 -26.71
C PRO A 499 11.08 -9.39 -26.94
N ARG A 500 10.34 -10.22 -27.70
CA ARG A 500 10.65 -11.65 -27.91
C ARG A 500 11.93 -11.91 -28.70
N LYS A 501 12.47 -10.90 -29.41
CA LYS A 501 13.63 -11.06 -30.30
C LYS A 501 14.99 -11.03 -29.60
N GLU A 502 15.06 -10.66 -28.33
CA GLU A 502 16.32 -10.53 -27.56
C GLU A 502 16.33 -11.34 -26.27
N LEU A 503 15.23 -12.04 -25.97
CA LEU A 503 15.19 -13.10 -24.95
C LEU A 503 15.88 -14.32 -25.58
N GLY A 504 17.20 -14.43 -25.42
CA GLY A 504 17.97 -15.60 -25.87
C GLY A 504 17.38 -16.91 -25.32
N GLU A 505 17.85 -18.06 -25.83
CA GLU A 505 17.36 -19.42 -25.51
C GLU A 505 17.29 -19.78 -24.00
N GLY A 506 17.75 -18.91 -23.10
CA GLY A 506 17.56 -19.00 -21.65
C GLY A 506 16.82 -17.80 -21.07
N SER A 507 15.53 -17.63 -21.38
CA SER A 507 14.63 -16.76 -20.61
C SER A 507 14.56 -17.27 -19.16
N GLN A 508 15.44 -16.81 -18.29
CA GLN A 508 15.38 -17.12 -16.87
C GLN A 508 14.43 -16.14 -16.19
N SER A 509 13.36 -16.66 -15.60
CA SER A 509 12.53 -15.88 -14.69
C SER A 509 13.36 -15.55 -13.46
N LEU A 510 13.43 -14.26 -13.08
CA LEU A 510 14.03 -13.87 -11.79
C LEU A 510 13.34 -14.59 -10.64
N GLU A 511 12.05 -14.93 -10.76
CA GLU A 511 11.31 -15.70 -9.76
C GLU A 511 11.88 -17.11 -9.56
N SER A 512 12.46 -17.73 -10.60
CA SER A 512 13.05 -19.08 -10.51
C SER A 512 14.45 -19.06 -9.89
N VAL A 513 15.17 -17.95 -10.05
CA VAL A 513 16.45 -17.69 -9.38
C VAL A 513 16.18 -17.34 -7.91
N GLU A 514 15.14 -16.56 -7.63
CA GLU A 514 14.62 -16.26 -6.28
C GLU A 514 14.10 -17.51 -5.57
N SER A 515 13.39 -18.42 -6.24
CA SER A 515 12.87 -19.66 -5.61
C SER A 515 13.96 -20.70 -5.32
N SER A 516 15.13 -20.59 -5.95
CA SER A 516 16.29 -21.45 -5.63
C SER A 516 17.10 -20.90 -4.44
N VAL A 517 16.77 -19.68 -4.02
CA VAL A 517 17.25 -18.99 -2.83
C VAL A 517 16.02 -18.74 -1.96
N GLU A 518 15.39 -19.81 -1.46
CA GLU A 518 14.36 -19.68 -0.44
C GLU A 518 15.00 -19.26 0.89
N SER A 519 15.46 -18.03 0.92
CA SER A 519 15.37 -17.09 2.02
C SER A 519 15.80 -15.72 1.48
N GLU A 520 15.15 -14.66 1.94
CA GLU A 520 15.71 -13.29 1.98
C GLU A 520 15.54 -12.32 0.77
N GLU A 521 14.47 -11.53 0.87
CA GLU A 521 14.34 -10.06 0.76
C GLU A 521 15.18 -9.10 -0.10
N TYR A 522 14.47 -8.05 -0.57
CA TYR A 522 14.95 -6.99 -1.46
C TYR A 522 14.89 -5.59 -0.84
N HIS A 523 15.89 -4.78 -1.20
CA HIS A 523 16.07 -3.37 -0.84
C HIS A 523 14.90 -2.44 -1.22
N ILE A 524 14.63 -1.48 -0.33
CA ILE A 524 13.67 -0.39 -0.52
C ILE A 524 14.34 0.72 -1.35
N LEU A 525 13.99 0.80 -2.64
CA LEU A 525 14.13 2.02 -3.43
C LEU A 525 12.79 2.77 -3.42
N ASN A 526 12.85 4.04 -3.04
CA ASN A 526 11.72 4.96 -3.02
C ASN A 526 11.19 5.15 -4.47
N ARG A 527 10.12 4.46 -4.83
CA ARG A 527 9.42 4.59 -6.12
C ARG A 527 7.98 4.99 -5.84
N GLU A 528 7.75 6.29 -5.68
CA GLU A 528 6.42 6.88 -5.42
C GLU A 528 5.63 7.24 -6.69
N ASN A 529 6.04 6.79 -7.87
CA ASN A 529 5.27 6.96 -9.11
C ASN A 529 5.07 5.61 -9.80
N ASP A 530 3.92 5.45 -10.46
CA ASP A 530 3.74 4.35 -11.42
C ASP A 530 4.86 4.47 -12.47
N PRO A 531 5.55 3.37 -12.84
CA PRO A 531 6.53 3.44 -13.90
C PRO A 531 5.84 3.86 -15.21
N PRO A 532 6.54 4.62 -16.08
CA PRO A 532 6.01 4.93 -17.40
C PRO A 532 5.73 3.61 -18.15
N ILE A 533 4.48 3.43 -18.56
CA ILE A 533 4.05 2.31 -19.39
C ILE A 533 4.52 2.62 -20.81
N VAL A 534 5.32 1.73 -21.39
CA VAL A 534 5.79 1.89 -22.76
C VAL A 534 4.79 1.22 -23.68
N ASP A 535 4.00 2.03 -24.39
CA ASP A 535 3.06 1.54 -25.39
C ASP A 535 3.83 1.24 -26.70
N VAL A 536 3.83 -0.02 -27.14
CA VAL A 536 4.67 -0.49 -28.27
C VAL A 536 4.03 -0.13 -29.62
N TRP A 537 2.80 0.40 -29.64
CA TRP A 537 2.04 0.65 -30.87
C TRP A 537 2.31 1.99 -31.56
N ASN A 538 3.34 2.75 -31.13
CA ASN A 538 3.67 4.06 -31.73
C ASN A 538 4.83 4.07 -32.75
N HIS A 539 5.21 2.92 -33.33
CA HIS A 539 6.14 2.88 -34.45
C HIS A 539 5.73 1.86 -35.53
N SER A 540 5.02 2.35 -36.54
CA SER A 540 5.03 1.81 -37.91
C SER A 540 4.87 2.92 -38.93
#